data_AF-A0A0K1QEW1-F1
#
_entry.id   AF-A0A0K1QEW1-F1
#
_cell.length_a   1.000
_cell.length_b   1.000
_cell.length_c   1.000
_cell.angle_alpha   90.00
_cell.angle_beta   90.00
_cell.angle_gamma   90.00
#
_symmetry.space_group_name_H-M   'P 1'
#
loop_
_entity.id
_entity.type
_entity.pdbx_description
1 polymer ?
#
loop_
_entity_poly.entity_id
_entity_poly.type
_entity_poly.pdbx_seq_one_letter_code
_entity_poly.pdbx_strand_id
1 'polypeptide(L)' 'MPFKRPGQGEFGTYFIGYTRALWVIERMLERMFIGDPVGSYDRILDVSTAVTGTTFFVPAAVS' A
#
# COMPACT_ATOMS: atom_id res chain seq x y z
N MET A 1 -8.86 2.99 -2.76
CA MET A 1 -10.33 2.90 -2.84
C MET A 1 -10.89 2.44 -1.50
N PRO A 2 -12.03 2.96 -1.00
CA PRO A 2 -12.64 2.51 0.26
C PRO A 2 -13.44 1.20 0.08
N PHE A 3 -13.48 0.36 1.11
CA PHE A 3 -14.40 -0.78 1.23
C PHE A 3 -14.88 -0.96 2.68
N LYS A 4 -16.02 -1.63 2.89
CA LYS A 4 -16.58 -1.84 4.24
C LYS A 4 -17.47 -3.09 4.35
N ARG A 5 -17.51 -3.69 5.55
CA ARG A 5 -18.54 -4.64 5.99
C ARG A 5 -19.07 -4.21 7.37
N PRO A 6 -20.11 -3.35 7.42
CA PRO A 6 -20.56 -2.71 8.67
C PRO A 6 -20.96 -3.71 9.76
N GLY A 7 -21.62 -4.81 9.40
CA GLY A 7 -22.01 -5.86 10.37
C GLY A 7 -20.84 -6.67 10.94
N GLN A 8 -19.63 -6.50 10.41
CA GLN A 8 -18.40 -7.15 10.86
C GLN A 8 -17.38 -6.14 11.41
N GLY A 9 -17.73 -4.86 11.50
CA GLY A 9 -16.81 -3.79 11.95
C GLY A 9 -15.64 -3.53 10.98
N GLU A 10 -15.71 -4.00 9.73
CA GLU A 10 -14.63 -3.87 8.76
C GLU A 10 -14.76 -2.55 7.99
N PHE A 11 -13.72 -1.73 8.04
CA PHE A 11 -13.57 -0.50 7.28
C PHE A 11 -12.15 -0.47 6.75
N GLY A 12 -11.99 -0.39 5.43
CA GLY A 12 -10.68 -0.61 4.83
C GLY A 12 -10.41 0.25 3.61
N THR A 13 -9.12 0.33 3.30
CA THR A 13 -8.62 0.97 2.10
C THR A 13 -7.92 -0.08 1.25
N TYR A 14 -8.37 -0.22 0.01
CA TYR A 14 -7.65 -0.94 -1.02
C TYR A 14 -6.63 0.00 -1.67
N PHE A 15 -5.35 -0.18 -1.31
CA PHE A 15 -4.24 0.54 -1.91
C PHE A 15 -3.88 -0.09 -3.27
N ILE A 16 -3.65 0.75 -4.27
CA ILE A 16 -3.12 0.34 -5.57
C ILE A 16 -2.23 1.47 -6.10
N GLY A 17 -1.03 1.12 -6.55
CA GLY A 17 -0.06 2.05 -7.11
C GLY A 17 0.47 1.53 -8.44
N TYR A 18 0.51 2.40 -9.44
CA TYR A 18 1.14 2.14 -10.73
C TYR A 18 2.40 3.00 -10.81
N THR A 19 3.51 2.40 -11.22
CA THR A 19 4.78 3.09 -11.39
C THR A 19 5.49 2.56 -12.62
N ARG A 20 6.31 3.40 -13.26
CA ARG A 20 7.23 2.97 -14.32
C ARG A 20 8.33 2.06 -13.78
N ALA A 21 8.71 2.23 -12.53
CA ALA A 21 9.80 1.48 -11.89
C ALA A 21 9.41 1.09 -10.46
N LEU A 22 9.41 -0.21 -10.17
CA LEU A 22 8.92 -0.79 -8.91
C LEU A 22 9.60 -0.18 -7.68
N TRP A 23 10.92 0.08 -7.78
CA TRP A 23 11.72 0.63 -6.68
C TRP A 23 11.16 1.92 -6.07
N VAL A 24 10.40 2.71 -6.84
CA VAL A 24 9.77 3.94 -6.33
C VAL A 24 8.74 3.60 -5.25
N ILE A 25 7.86 2.62 -5.51
CA ILE A 25 6.85 2.20 -4.54
C ILE A 25 7.51 1.45 -3.39
N GLU A 26 8.50 0.59 -3.66
CA GLU A 26 9.26 -0.11 -2.61
C GLU A 26 9.89 0.89 -1.65
N ARG A 27 10.52 1.95 -2.16
CA ARG A 27 11.12 2.99 -1.34
C ARG A 27 10.10 3.78 -0.50
N MET A 28 8.91 4.02 -1.05
CA MET A 28 7.82 4.64 -0.28
C MET A 28 7.36 3.71 0.84
N LEU A 29 7.18 2.41 0.56
CA LEU A 29 6.77 1.41 1.55
C LEU A 29 7.83 1.22 2.64
N GLU A 30 9.12 1.16 2.29
CA GLU A 30 10.21 1.10 3.28
C GLU A 30 10.13 2.28 4.26
N ARG A 31 9.94 3.50 3.75
CA ARG A 31 9.80 4.69 4.59
C ARG A 31 8.53 4.65 5.43
N MET A 32 7.44 4.11 4.90
CA MET A 32 6.19 3.96 5.65
C MET A 32 6.32 2.95 6.79
N PHE A 33 6.91 1.78 6.56
CA PHE A 33 6.94 0.68 7.54
C PHE A 33 8.17 0.67 8.45
N ILE A 34 9.34 1.07 7.95
CA ILE A 34 10.60 1.07 8.71
C ILE A 34 10.92 2.48 9.21
N GLY A 35 10.64 3.50 8.41
CA GLY A 35 11.04 4.89 8.66
C GLY A 35 12.37 5.27 8.01
N ASP A 36 12.58 6.57 7.83
CA ASP A 36 13.83 7.17 7.36
C ASP A 36 14.04 8.52 8.08
N PRO A 37 14.71 8.54 9.25
CA PRO A 37 15.49 7.47 9.88
C PRO A 37 14.62 6.34 10.47
N VAL A 38 15.24 5.18 10.75
CA VAL A 38 14.55 4.01 11.32
C VAL A 38 13.76 4.39 12.58
N GLY A 39 12.49 3.97 12.65
CA GLY A 39 11.55 4.34 13.70
C GLY A 39 10.70 5.57 13.38
N SER A 40 11.09 6.40 12.41
CA SER A 40 10.26 7.50 11.88
C SER A 40 9.29 6.97 10.80
N TYR A 41 8.49 5.98 11.16
CA TYR A 41 7.51 5.34 10.26
C TYR A 41 6.30 6.25 9.99
N ASP A 42 5.47 5.88 9.02
CA ASP A 42 4.25 6.62 8.70
C ASP A 42 3.13 6.31 9.70
N ARG A 43 2.72 7.34 10.46
CA ARG A 43 1.67 7.24 11.48
C ARG A 43 0.29 6.85 10.95
N ILE A 44 0.06 6.86 9.63
CA ILE A 44 -1.17 6.27 9.07
C ILE A 44 -1.31 4.77 9.42
N LEU A 45 -0.18 4.09 9.65
CA LEU A 45 -0.15 2.69 10.06
C LEU A 45 -0.63 2.47 11.50
N ASP A 46 -0.73 3.52 12.32
CA ASP A 46 -1.33 3.44 13.67
C ASP A 46 -2.82 3.10 13.62
N VAL A 47 -3.46 3.36 12.48
CA VAL A 47 -4.90 3.14 12.26
C VAL A 47 -5.19 2.29 11.02
N SER A 48 -4.15 1.79 10.35
CA SER A 48 -4.28 1.02 9.11
C SER A 48 -3.38 -0.21 9.15
N THR A 49 -3.98 -1.40 9.07
CA THR A 49 -3.23 -2.66 9.01
C THR A 49 -3.24 -3.23 7.59
N ALA A 50 -2.06 -3.44 7.02
CA ALA A 50 -1.93 -4.15 5.74
C ALA A 50 -2.20 -5.64 5.95
N VAL A 51 -3.26 -6.14 5.34
CA VAL A 51 -3.66 -7.57 5.41
C VAL A 51 -3.25 -8.36 4.17
N THR A 52 -2.87 -7.67 3.08
CA THR A 52 -2.37 -8.25 1.84
C THR A 52 -1.25 -7.39 1.25
N GLY A 53 -0.41 -8.00 0.41
CA GLY A 53 0.61 -7.31 -0.37
C GLY A 53 0.95 -8.15 -1.60
N THR A 54 0.93 -7.54 -2.77
CA THR A 54 1.23 -8.23 -4.04
C THR A 54 1.74 -7.24 -5.07
N THR A 55 2.44 -7.73 -6.08
CA THR A 55 2.97 -6.93 -7.19
C THR A 55 2.61 -7.61 -8.51
N PHE A 56 2.20 -6.82 -9.49
CA PHE A 56 1.84 -7.29 -10.82
C PHE A 56 2.59 -6.49 -11.88
N PHE A 57 2.96 -7.15 -12.97
CA PHE A 57 3.38 -6.48 -14.19
C PHE A 57 2.16 -6.25 -15.09
N VAL A 58 1.98 -5.00 -15.54
CA VAL A 58 0.87 -4.61 -16.43
C VAL A 58 1.45 -4.39 -17.82
N PRO A 59 1.33 -5.37 -18.75
CA PRO A 59 1.88 -5.24 -20.09
C PRO A 59 1.14 -4.16 -20.89
N ALA A 60 1.80 -3.63 -21.92
CA ALA A 60 1.13 -2.81 -22.91
C ALA A 60 0.03 -3.61 -23.61
N ALA A 61 -1.07 -2.95 -23.95
CA ALA A 61 -2.08 -3.56 -24.82
C ALA A 61 -1.47 -3.83 -26.20
N VAL A 62 -1.77 -5.00 -26.76
CA VAL A 62 -1.46 -5.30 -28.16
C VAL A 62 -2.69 -4.92 -28.97
N SER A 63 -2.55 -3.89 -29.81
CA SER A 63 -3.58 -3.46 -30.77
C SER A 63 -3.61 -4.34 -32.00
#